data_AF-A0A353Q503-F1
#
_entry.id   AF-A0A353Q503-F1
#
_cell.length_a   1.000
_cell.length_b   1.000
_cell.length_c   1.000
_cell.angle_alpha   90.00
_cell.angle_beta   90.00
_cell.angle_gamma   90.00
#
_symmetry.space_group_name_H-M   'P 1'
#
loop_
_entity.id
_entity.type
_entity.pdbx_description
1 polymer ?
#
loop_
_entity_poly.entity_id
_entity_poly.type
_entity_poly.pdbx_seq_one_letter_code
_entity_poly.pdbx_strand_id
1 'polypeptide(L)' 'MNSPWGYRGGILERFGWTYEYLLWGISWLNVRIMLDDATRSVDDEENDESGKGNSGPVIHRDLKTKEDIMNYVNGVI' A
#
# COMPACT_ATOMS: atom_id res chain seq x y z
N MET A 1 15.40 -4.30 -10.25
CA MET A 1 15.47 -5.50 -9.38
C MET A 1 14.61 -6.60 -10.00
N ASN A 2 15.17 -7.48 -10.83
CA ASN A 2 14.38 -8.45 -11.63
C ASN A 2 14.72 -9.91 -11.26
N SER A 3 15.03 -10.17 -9.99
CA SER A 3 15.22 -11.54 -9.50
C SER A 3 13.90 -12.07 -8.95
N PRO A 4 13.41 -13.25 -9.40
CA PRO A 4 12.24 -13.92 -8.82
C PRO A 4 12.38 -14.19 -7.32
N TRP A 5 13.61 -14.15 -6.79
CA TRP A 5 13.93 -14.41 -5.39
C TRP A 5 13.74 -13.18 -4.48
N GLY A 6 13.76 -11.96 -5.02
CA GLY A 6 13.56 -10.75 -4.22
C GLY A 6 12.15 -10.64 -3.62
N TYR A 7 11.17 -11.25 -4.28
CA TYR A 7 9.78 -11.21 -3.85
C TYR A 7 9.51 -11.96 -2.54
N ARG A 8 10.31 -12.98 -2.21
CA ARG A 8 10.11 -13.81 -1.00
C ARG A 8 10.38 -13.03 0.28
N GLY A 9 11.34 -12.10 0.26
CA GLY A 9 11.64 -11.25 1.42
C GLY A 9 10.42 -10.42 1.85
N GLY A 10 9.73 -9.81 0.87
CA GLY A 10 8.51 -9.04 1.13
C GLY A 10 7.34 -9.89 1.66
N ILE A 11 7.28 -11.18 1.31
CA ILE A 11 6.27 -12.10 1.88
C ILE A 11 6.57 -12.35 3.35
N LEU A 12 7.83 -12.63 3.70
CA LEU A 12 8.23 -12.89 5.08
C LEU A 12 8.00 -11.67 5.96
N GLU A 13 8.31 -10.47 5.46
CA GLU A 13 8.07 -9.19 6.17
C GLU A 13 6.58 -8.94 6.40
N ARG A 14 5.73 -9.12 5.38
CA ARG A 14 4.29 -8.89 5.46
C ARG A 14 3.57 -9.84 6.43
N PHE A 15 3.99 -11.10 6.50
CA PHE A 15 3.33 -12.12 7.32
C PHE A 15 4.07 -12.48 8.62
N GLY A 16 5.28 -11.94 8.84
CA GLY A 16 6.10 -12.23 10.01
C GLY A 16 6.59 -13.69 10.07
N TRP A 17 6.78 -14.32 8.92
CA TRP A 17 7.12 -15.75 8.84
C TRP A 17 8.63 -16.00 8.83
N THR A 18 9.02 -17.19 9.28
CA THR A 18 10.38 -17.70 9.07
C THR A 18 10.53 -18.25 7.66
N TYR A 19 11.74 -18.19 7.11
CA TYR A 19 12.02 -18.72 5.77
C TYR A 19 11.73 -20.22 5.66
N GLU A 20 12.00 -20.99 6.71
CA GLU A 20 11.67 -22.42 6.77
C GLU A 20 10.18 -22.69 6.67
N TYR A 21 9.35 -21.87 7.34
CA TYR A 21 7.91 -22.02 7.28
C TYR A 21 7.36 -21.72 5.88
N LEU A 22 7.88 -20.69 5.21
CA LEU A 22 7.50 -20.38 3.82
C LEU A 22 7.90 -21.50 2.85
N LEU A 23 9.02 -22.18 3.10
CA LEU A 23 9.56 -23.20 2.19
C LEU A 23 8.92 -24.59 2.42
N TRP A 24 8.65 -24.95 3.67
CA TRP A 24 8.24 -26.32 4.05
C TRP A 24 6.94 -26.38 4.86
N GLY A 25 6.52 -25.28 5.49
CA GLY A 25 5.37 -25.24 6.40
C GLY A 25 4.03 -24.91 5.74
N ILE A 26 4.05 -24.39 4.51
CA ILE A 26 2.84 -23.97 3.80
C ILE A 26 2.90 -24.33 2.31
N SER A 27 1.75 -24.69 1.75
CA SER A 27 1.61 -24.90 0.30
C SER A 27 1.72 -23.57 -0.44
N TRP A 28 2.49 -23.56 -1.54
CA TRP A 28 2.60 -22.40 -2.43
C TRP A 28 1.25 -21.92 -2.98
N LEU A 29 0.30 -22.83 -3.16
CA LEU A 29 -1.04 -22.47 -3.63
C LEU A 29 -1.74 -21.54 -2.63
N ASN A 30 -1.61 -21.81 -1.33
CA ASN A 30 -2.23 -21.00 -0.29
C ASN A 30 -1.58 -19.63 -0.22
N VAL A 31 -0.25 -19.57 -0.33
CA VAL A 31 0.48 -18.29 -0.37
C VAL A 31 0.00 -17.44 -1.56
N ARG A 32 -0.22 -18.06 -2.73
CA ARG A 32 -0.73 -17.34 -3.90
C ARG A 32 -2.13 -16.78 -3.67
N ILE A 33 -3.04 -17.57 -3.11
CA ILE A 33 -4.41 -17.13 -2.79
C ILE A 33 -4.36 -15.97 -1.80
N MET A 34 -3.55 -16.07 -0.74
CA MET A 34 -3.38 -15.00 0.25
C MET A 34 -2.81 -13.72 -0.37
N LEU A 35 -1.90 -13.83 -1.34
CA LEU A 35 -1.33 -12.68 -2.04
C LEU A 35 -2.29 -12.02 -3.02
N ASP A 36 -3.13 -12.81 -3.69
CA ASP A 36 -4.17 -12.31 -4.60
C ASP A 36 -5.35 -11.71 -3.81
N ASP A 37 -5.63 -12.21 -2.60
CA ASP A 37 -6.65 -11.69 -1.68
C ASP A 37 -6.17 -10.46 -0.88
N ALA A 38 -4.86 -10.37 -0.60
CA ALA A 38 -4.30 -9.23 0.11
C ALA A 38 -4.61 -7.93 -0.65
N THR A 39 -5.53 -7.14 -0.09
CA THR A 39 -5.76 -5.77 -0.54
C THR A 39 -4.43 -5.04 -0.47
N ARG A 40 -3.90 -4.65 -1.63
CA ARG A 40 -2.67 -3.86 -1.69
C ARG A 40 -2.98 -2.54 -0.99
N SER A 41 -2.55 -2.39 0.26
CA SER A 41 -2.42 -1.06 0.85
C SER A 41 -1.42 -0.34 -0.04
N VAL A 42 -1.90 0.70 -0.72
CA VAL A 42 -0.98 1.75 -1.15
C VAL A 42 -0.57 2.36 0.17
N ASP A 43 0.58 1.94 0.68
CA ASP A 43 1.17 2.63 1.81
C ASP A 43 1.34 4.07 1.30
N ASP A 44 0.60 5.02 1.89
CA ASP A 44 0.96 6.43 1.76
C ASP A 44 2.33 6.51 2.41
N GLU A 45 3.36 6.42 1.56
CA GLU A 45 4.73 6.69 1.95
C GLU A 45 4.74 8.07 2.61
N GLU A 46 4.77 8.09 3.95
CA GLU A 46 5.40 9.17 4.68
C GLU A 46 6.77 9.33 4.04
N ASN A 47 6.88 10.38 3.22
CA ASN A 47 8.11 10.76 2.57
C ASN A 47 9.16 11.01 3.65
N ASP A 48 10.06 10.04 3.82
CA ASP A 48 11.47 10.35 3.83
C ASP A 48 12.16 9.51 2.75
N GLU A 49 12.51 10.20 1.68
CA GLU A 49 13.32 9.77 0.53
C GLU A 49 12.89 8.54 -0.30
N SER A 50 12.38 8.88 -1.49
CA SER A 50 12.85 8.39 -2.79
C SER A 50 11.85 7.52 -3.58
N GLY A 51 11.29 8.12 -4.63
CA GLY A 51 10.73 7.38 -5.76
C GLY A 51 9.33 7.81 -6.17
N LYS A 52 9.17 9.07 -6.60
CA LYS A 52 7.88 9.64 -7.03
C LYS A 52 7.35 8.94 -8.30
N GLY A 53 6.62 7.86 -8.08
CA GLY A 53 5.59 7.34 -8.97
C GLY A 53 4.48 8.37 -9.15
N ASN A 54 3.92 8.36 -10.34
CA ASN A 54 3.03 9.36 -10.89
C ASN A 54 1.64 9.32 -10.23
N SER A 55 1.51 9.91 -9.05
CA SER A 55 0.23 10.08 -8.35
C SER A 55 -0.02 11.58 -8.17
N GLY A 56 -1.13 12.06 -8.71
CA GLY A 56 -1.50 13.48 -8.71
C GLY A 56 -1.47 14.11 -7.31
N PRO A 57 -1.24 15.43 -7.20
CA PRO A 57 -1.02 16.09 -5.93
C PRO A 57 -2.24 15.91 -5.01
N VAL A 58 -2.03 15.39 -3.81
CA VAL A 58 -3.04 15.34 -2.75
C VAL A 58 -3.28 16.76 -2.24
N ILE A 59 -4.34 17.41 -2.73
CA ILE A 59 -4.67 18.79 -2.39
C ILE A 59 -5.35 18.82 -1.02
N HIS A 60 -4.60 19.19 0.01
CA HIS A 60 -5.15 19.52 1.33
C HIS A 60 -5.73 20.95 1.25
N ARG A 61 -7.06 21.10 1.42
CA ARG A 61 -7.73 22.41 1.44
C ARG A 61 -8.10 22.77 2.88
N ASP A 62 -7.55 23.88 3.38
CA ASP A 62 -7.95 24.43 4.68
C ASP A 62 -9.34 25.08 4.56
N LEU A 63 -10.34 24.48 5.19
CA LEU A 63 -11.71 25.00 5.24
C LEU A 63 -11.87 25.90 6.48
N LYS A 64 -11.55 27.20 6.33
CA LYS A 64 -11.54 28.15 7.48
C LYS A 64 -12.87 28.87 7.67
N THR A 65 -13.64 29.09 6.60
CA THR A 65 -14.88 29.86 6.67
C THR A 65 -16.10 28.96 6.47
N LYS A 66 -17.27 29.40 6.98
CA LYS A 66 -18.51 28.62 6.85
C LYS A 66 -18.92 28.46 5.38
N GLU A 67 -18.63 29.47 4.54
CA GLU A 67 -18.89 29.40 3.10
C GLU A 67 -18.02 28.33 2.42
N ASP A 68 -16.74 28.22 2.79
CA ASP A 68 -15.84 27.21 2.21
C ASP A 68 -16.26 25.78 2.58
N ILE A 69 -16.67 25.57 3.84
CA ILE A 69 -17.18 24.28 4.33
C ILE A 69 -18.46 23.91 3.57
N MET A 70 -19.35 24.88 3.35
CA MET A 70 -20.63 24.65 2.68
C MET A 70 -20.45 24.32 1.20
N ASN A 71 -19.54 25.01 0.50
CA ASN A 71 -19.23 24.71 -0.90
C ASN A 71 -18.58 23.33 -1.09
N TYR A 72 -17.71 22.93 -0.15
CA TYR A 72 -17.10 21.61 -0.15
C TYR A 72 -18.13 20.48 0.03
N VAL A 73 -19.04 20.61 0.99
CA VAL A 73 -20.10 19.61 1.25
C VAL A 73 -21.09 19.54 0.07
N ASN A 74 -21.39 20.66 -0.55
CA ASN A 74 -22.29 20.70 -1.71
C ASN A 74 -21.61 20.22 -3.01
N GLY A 75 -20.33 19.87 -2.98
CA GLY A 75 -19.59 19.40 -4.16
C GLY A 75 -19.50 20.44 -5.27
N VAL A 76 -19.65 21.73 -4.93
CA VAL A 76 -19.43 22.84 -5.85
C VAL A 76 -17.93 23.05 -5.91
N ILE A 77 -17.30 22.28 -6.80
CA ILE A 77 -15.86 22.31 -7.10
C ILE A 77 -15.55 23.54 -7.97
#